data_AF-A0A9P6XNR5-F1
#
_entry.id   AF-A0A9P6XNR5-F1
#
_cell.length_a   1.000
_cell.length_b   1.000
_cell.length_c   1.000
_cell.angle_alpha   90.00
_cell.angle_beta   90.00
_cell.angle_gamma   90.00
#
_symmetry.space_group_name_H-M   'P 1'
#
loop_
_entity.id
_entity.type
_entity.pdbx_description
1 polymer ?
#
loop_
_entity_poly.entity_id
_entity_poly.type
_entity_poly.pdbx_seq_one_letter_code
_entity_poly.pdbx_strand_id
1 'polypeptide(L)'
;MSKVKVIRNRRRQQVGFTHPDGPAAGASAMRQHLASVYSGDGLPSRRPDPLPSVSGMVPFDLDSQDRGMPSFTSDSVGSLMRRLPLRKAPGPDHLRTEMLLPIKSVLAPLLSLLFSICYQWSYTPSLWRQAQVVPIHKKAL
;
A
#
# COMPACT_ATOMS: atom_id res chain seq x y z
N MET A 1 54.45 8.02 3.63
CA MET A 1 53.18 7.62 2.95
C MET A 1 52.33 6.81 3.92
N SER A 2 51.17 7.36 4.31
CA SER A 2 50.42 7.01 5.53
C SER A 2 49.60 5.71 5.44
N LYS A 3 49.71 4.88 6.49
CA LYS A 3 49.00 3.60 6.76
C LYS A 3 47.47 3.73 6.98
N VAL A 4 46.84 4.82 6.52
CA VAL A 4 45.44 5.17 6.87
C VAL A 4 44.41 4.65 5.84
N LYS A 5 44.84 4.08 4.71
CA LYS A 5 43.93 3.62 3.64
C LYS A 5 43.31 2.23 3.84
N VAL A 6 43.75 1.43 4.82
CA VAL A 6 43.33 0.02 4.91
C VAL A 6 42.12 -0.21 5.83
N ILE A 7 41.77 0.73 6.71
CA ILE A 7 40.79 0.50 7.79
C ILE A 7 39.33 0.81 7.38
N ARG A 8 39.09 1.52 6.27
CA ARG A 8 37.74 1.98 5.91
C ARG A 8 36.91 0.99 5.09
N ASN A 9 37.49 -0.09 4.56
CA ASN A 9 36.78 -0.99 3.63
C ASN A 9 36.16 -2.23 4.27
N ARG A 10 36.35 -2.46 5.58
CA ARG A 10 35.83 -3.65 6.29
C ARG A 10 34.43 -3.48 6.92
N ARG A 11 33.83 -2.29 6.84
CA ARG A 11 32.50 -2.01 7.44
C ARG A 11 31.30 -2.35 6.56
N ARG A 12 31.52 -2.85 5.34
CA ARG A 12 30.49 -3.55 4.58
C ARG A 12 30.74 -5.04 4.70
N GLN A 13 30.51 -5.60 5.89
CA GLN A 13 30.07 -6.98 5.93
C GLN A 13 28.76 -7.00 5.15
N GLN A 14 28.85 -7.30 3.86
CA GLN A 14 27.68 -7.68 3.11
C GLN A 14 27.18 -8.94 3.81
N VAL A 15 26.07 -8.80 4.52
CA VAL A 15 25.33 -9.93 5.10
C VAL A 15 24.73 -10.66 3.91
N GLY A 16 25.58 -11.37 3.18
CA GLY A 16 25.26 -12.13 1.99
C GLY A 16 25.33 -13.61 2.33
N PHE A 17 24.36 -14.37 1.85
CA PHE A 17 24.40 -15.82 1.92
C PHE A 17 25.67 -16.31 1.19
N THR A 18 26.59 -16.90 1.94
CA THR A 18 27.85 -17.44 1.43
C THR A 18 27.83 -18.95 1.61
N HIS A 19 28.08 -19.67 0.51
CA HIS A 19 28.09 -21.14 0.49
C HIS A 19 29.54 -21.64 0.45
N PRO A 20 29.90 -22.72 1.19
CA PRO A 20 31.27 -23.22 1.29
C PRO A 20 31.88 -23.58 -0.07
N ASP A 21 31.08 -24.13 -0.98
CA ASP A 21 31.51 -24.50 -2.35
C ASP A 21 31.50 -23.32 -3.35
N GLY A 22 31.33 -22.09 -2.84
CA GLY A 22 31.42 -20.87 -3.61
C GLY A 22 30.08 -20.32 -4.14
N PRO A 23 30.13 -19.21 -4.91
CA PRO A 23 28.94 -18.43 -5.26
C PRO A 23 27.91 -19.17 -6.13
N ALA A 24 28.36 -20.01 -7.06
CA ALA A 24 27.48 -20.76 -7.96
C ALA A 24 26.68 -21.85 -7.21
N ALA A 25 27.31 -22.51 -6.24
CA ALA A 25 26.65 -23.46 -5.35
C ALA A 25 25.64 -22.75 -4.45
N GLY A 26 26.00 -21.57 -3.93
CA GLY A 26 25.08 -20.74 -3.13
C GLY A 26 23.84 -20.28 -3.90
N ALA A 27 24.01 -19.85 -5.16
CA ALA A 27 22.89 -19.51 -6.03
C ALA A 27 22.00 -20.72 -6.32
N SER A 28 22.60 -21.91 -6.50
CA SER A 28 21.85 -23.15 -6.72
C SER A 28 21.06 -23.59 -5.49
N ALA A 29 21.65 -23.47 -4.30
CA ALA A 29 20.98 -23.74 -3.03
C ALA A 29 19.82 -22.77 -2.77
N MET A 30 20.02 -21.47 -3.01
CA MET A 30 18.93 -20.47 -2.92
C MET A 30 17.81 -20.78 -3.93
N ARG A 31 18.15 -21.16 -5.16
CA ARG A 31 17.17 -21.54 -6.19
C ARG A 31 16.34 -22.74 -5.74
N GLN A 32 16.96 -23.78 -5.20
CA GLN A 32 16.27 -24.97 -4.68
C GLN A 32 15.38 -24.63 -3.49
N HIS A 33 15.87 -23.79 -2.57
CA HIS A 33 15.10 -23.36 -1.42
C HIS A 33 13.85 -22.57 -1.82
N LEU A 34 14.01 -21.57 -2.70
CA LEU A 34 12.87 -20.79 -3.20
C LEU A 34 11.89 -21.68 -3.99
N ALA A 35 12.41 -22.62 -4.79
CA ALA A 35 11.56 -23.58 -5.48
C ALA A 35 10.71 -24.38 -4.49
N SER A 36 11.29 -24.83 -3.36
CA SER A 36 10.55 -25.52 -2.29
C SER A 36 9.51 -24.60 -1.62
N VAL A 37 9.88 -23.38 -1.24
CA VAL A 37 8.97 -22.41 -0.58
C VAL A 37 7.77 -22.07 -1.47
N TYR A 38 8.00 -21.92 -2.77
CA TYR A 38 6.98 -21.56 -3.76
C TYR A 38 6.45 -22.74 -4.56
N SER A 39 6.71 -23.99 -4.13
CA SER A 39 6.16 -25.19 -4.78
C SER A 39 4.64 -25.26 -4.72
N GLY A 40 4.01 -24.46 -3.85
CA GLY A 40 2.56 -24.45 -3.67
C GLY A 40 2.02 -25.63 -2.84
N ASP A 41 2.90 -26.50 -2.35
CA ASP A 41 2.56 -27.72 -1.61
C ASP A 41 1.83 -27.45 -0.28
N GLY A 42 2.03 -26.26 0.30
CA GLY A 42 1.33 -25.79 1.49
C GLY A 42 0.13 -24.88 1.23
N LEU A 43 -0.22 -24.62 -0.04
CA LEU A 43 -1.40 -23.82 -0.36
C LEU A 43 -2.65 -24.72 -0.32
N PRO A 44 -3.77 -24.24 0.25
CA PRO A 44 -5.02 -24.98 0.16
C PRO A 44 -5.39 -25.19 -1.31
N SER A 45 -5.79 -26.41 -1.68
CA SER A 45 -6.18 -26.77 -3.06
C SER A 45 -7.31 -25.91 -3.62
N ARG A 46 -8.06 -25.25 -2.72
CA ARG A 46 -9.13 -24.32 -3.05
C ARG A 46 -8.73 -22.92 -2.60
N ARG A 47 -8.71 -21.98 -3.55
CA ARG A 47 -8.63 -20.54 -3.25
C ARG A 47 -9.78 -20.18 -2.29
N PRO A 48 -9.55 -19.36 -1.24
CA PRO A 48 -10.65 -18.83 -0.44
C PRO A 48 -11.71 -18.27 -1.35
N ASP A 49 -12.98 -18.55 -1.06
CA ASP A 49 -14.07 -18.01 -1.84
C ASP A 49 -13.92 -16.49 -1.93
N PRO A 50 -14.20 -15.87 -3.10
CA PRO A 50 -14.24 -14.42 -3.19
C PRO A 50 -15.07 -13.88 -2.05
N LEU A 51 -14.63 -12.76 -1.46
CA LEU A 51 -15.44 -12.08 -0.46
C LEU A 51 -16.87 -11.96 -1.00
N PRO A 52 -17.89 -12.35 -0.22
CA PRO A 52 -19.26 -12.30 -0.68
C PRO A 52 -19.57 -10.88 -1.14
N SER A 53 -20.31 -10.76 -2.24
CA SER A 53 -20.81 -9.48 -2.69
C SER A 53 -21.54 -8.82 -1.52
N VAL A 54 -21.15 -7.60 -1.18
CA VAL A 54 -21.83 -6.80 -0.14
C VAL A 54 -23.25 -6.37 -0.57
N SER A 55 -23.65 -6.68 -1.82
CA SER A 55 -25.00 -6.43 -2.30
C SER A 55 -26.00 -7.22 -1.45
N GLY A 56 -26.82 -6.50 -0.69
CA GLY A 56 -27.78 -7.05 0.28
C GLY A 56 -27.32 -7.09 1.74
N MET A 57 -26.05 -6.84 2.07
CA MET A 57 -25.58 -6.65 3.46
C MET A 57 -25.77 -5.22 3.97
N VAL A 58 -26.09 -4.29 3.07
CA VAL A 58 -26.40 -2.89 3.38
C VAL A 58 -27.91 -2.66 3.25
N PRO A 59 -28.52 -1.76 4.06
CA PRO A 59 -29.98 -1.55 4.10
C PRO A 59 -30.65 -1.06 2.80
N PHE A 60 -29.89 -0.87 1.71
CA PHE A 60 -30.36 -0.33 0.45
C PHE A 60 -29.58 -0.94 -0.71
N ASP A 61 -30.20 -0.93 -1.89
CA ASP A 61 -29.63 -1.49 -3.11
C ASP A 61 -28.53 -0.55 -3.63
N LEU A 62 -27.26 -0.97 -3.55
CA LEU A 62 -26.13 -0.19 -4.10
C LEU A 62 -26.28 0.04 -5.61
N ASP A 63 -27.07 -0.80 -6.29
CA ASP A 63 -27.35 -0.72 -7.72
C ASP A 63 -28.53 0.23 -8.04
N SER A 64 -29.26 0.71 -7.02
CA SER A 64 -30.29 1.74 -7.18
C SER A 64 -29.65 3.12 -7.34
N GLN A 65 -29.04 3.34 -8.50
CA GLN A 65 -28.43 4.61 -8.85
C GLN A 65 -29.54 5.66 -9.06
N ASP A 66 -29.85 6.42 -8.01
CA ASP A 66 -30.69 7.61 -8.14
C ASP A 66 -30.04 8.55 -9.17
N ARG A 67 -30.82 9.06 -10.13
CA ARG A 67 -30.29 9.79 -11.31
C ARG A 67 -29.55 11.09 -10.95
N GLY A 68 -29.67 11.55 -9.70
CA GLY A 68 -28.94 12.70 -9.15
C GLY A 68 -27.67 12.35 -8.36
N MET A 69 -27.36 11.08 -8.14
CA MET A 69 -26.24 10.67 -7.29
C MET A 69 -24.89 10.78 -8.04
N PRO A 70 -23.88 11.51 -7.52
CA PRO A 70 -22.56 11.54 -8.12
C PRO A 70 -21.94 10.14 -8.18
N SER A 71 -21.65 9.65 -9.38
CA SER A 71 -21.00 8.36 -9.56
C SER A 71 -19.51 8.45 -9.20
N PHE A 72 -19.14 7.96 -8.02
CA PHE A 72 -17.74 7.79 -7.64
C PHE A 72 -17.18 6.52 -8.29
N THR A 73 -16.82 6.54 -9.57
CA THR A 73 -16.27 5.36 -10.23
C THR A 73 -14.83 5.08 -9.79
N SER A 74 -14.44 3.81 -9.72
CA SER A 74 -13.07 3.40 -9.38
C SER A 74 -12.02 4.06 -10.28
N ASP A 75 -12.29 4.17 -11.59
CA ASP A 75 -11.37 4.83 -12.53
C ASP A 75 -11.20 6.33 -12.25
N SER A 76 -12.30 7.03 -11.94
CA SER A 76 -12.27 8.44 -11.57
C SER A 76 -11.47 8.67 -10.30
N VAL A 77 -11.75 7.86 -9.26
CA VAL A 77 -11.00 7.89 -8.00
C VAL A 77 -9.52 7.60 -8.24
N GLY A 78 -9.20 6.55 -8.99
CA GLY A 78 -7.83 6.17 -9.32
C GLY A 78 -7.08 7.23 -10.15
N SER A 79 -7.79 8.01 -10.98
CA SER A 79 -7.22 9.16 -11.69
C SER A 79 -6.91 10.31 -10.73
N LEU A 80 -7.84 10.64 -9.84
CA LEU A 80 -7.66 11.67 -8.82
C LEU A 80 -6.55 11.32 -7.82
N MET A 81 -6.42 10.05 -7.44
CA MET A 81 -5.33 9.58 -6.57
C MET A 81 -3.94 9.90 -7.15
N ARG A 82 -3.77 9.86 -8.48
CA ARG A 82 -2.48 10.22 -9.12
C ARG A 82 -2.16 11.71 -9.04
N ARG A 83 -3.19 12.54 -8.87
CA ARG A 83 -3.09 14.00 -8.77
C ARG A 83 -2.92 14.48 -7.33
N LEU A 84 -2.92 13.56 -6.36
CA LEU A 84 -2.69 13.91 -4.97
C LEU A 84 -1.31 14.54 -4.80
N PRO A 85 -1.20 15.62 -4.01
CA PRO A 85 0.07 16.28 -3.79
C PRO A 85 1.05 15.34 -3.08
N LEU A 86 2.25 15.26 -3.62
CA LEU A 86 3.38 14.52 -3.05
C LEU A 86 4.05 15.35 -1.94
N ARG A 87 4.76 14.66 -1.04
CA ARG A 87 5.56 15.27 0.04
C ARG A 87 4.77 16.18 0.97
N LYS A 88 3.45 15.99 1.06
CA LYS A 88 2.62 16.63 2.09
C LYS A 88 2.81 15.90 3.42
N ALA A 89 2.53 16.60 4.51
CA ALA A 89 2.52 15.99 5.82
C ALA A 89 1.47 14.86 5.84
N PRO A 90 1.81 13.67 6.36
CA PRO A 90 0.85 12.61 6.50
C PRO A 90 -0.20 12.96 7.55
N GLY A 91 -1.36 12.29 7.49
CA GLY A 91 -2.37 12.38 8.53
C GLY A 91 -1.96 11.66 9.81
N PRO A 92 -2.89 11.52 10.78
CA PRO A 92 -2.71 10.75 12.00
C PRO A 92 -2.38 9.27 11.76
N ASP A 93 -2.70 8.75 10.57
CA ASP A 93 -2.40 7.39 10.12
C ASP A 93 -0.94 7.21 9.63
N HIS A 94 -0.19 8.30 9.54
CA HIS A 94 1.18 8.35 9.02
C HIS A 94 1.35 7.86 7.57
N LEU A 95 0.25 7.68 6.83
CA LEU A 95 0.28 7.26 5.43
C LEU A 95 0.53 8.47 4.53
N ARG A 96 1.46 8.31 3.58
CA ARG A 96 1.77 9.35 2.58
C ARG A 96 1.24 8.96 1.22
N THR A 97 0.98 9.96 0.38
CA THR A 97 0.56 9.76 -1.02
C THR A 97 1.45 8.76 -1.76
N GLU A 98 2.77 8.81 -1.55
CA GLU A 98 3.75 7.92 -2.16
C GLU A 98 3.53 6.44 -1.82
N MET A 99 2.92 6.16 -0.67
CA MET A 99 2.58 4.80 -0.22
C MET A 99 1.24 4.32 -0.79
N LEU A 100 0.33 5.26 -1.11
CA LEU A 100 -0.98 4.94 -1.66
C LEU A 100 -0.92 4.63 -3.15
N LEU A 101 -0.01 5.29 -3.90
CA LEU A 101 0.10 5.12 -5.36
C LEU A 101 0.40 3.67 -5.80
N PRO A 102 1.30 2.91 -5.16
CA PRO A 102 1.57 1.51 -5.51
C PRO A 102 0.35 0.59 -5.35
N ILE A 103 -0.51 0.87 -4.37
CA ILE A 103 -1.68 0.04 -4.04
C ILE A 103 -3.00 0.64 -4.56
N LYS A 104 -2.92 1.63 -5.46
CA LYS A 104 -4.09 2.36 -5.98
C LYS A 104 -5.16 1.44 -6.60
N SER A 105 -4.75 0.34 -7.25
CA SER A 105 -5.68 -0.58 -7.91
C SER A 105 -6.58 -1.30 -6.92
N VAL A 106 -6.10 -1.49 -5.69
CA VAL A 106 -6.85 -2.06 -4.58
C VAL A 106 -7.65 -0.99 -3.85
N LEU A 107 -7.06 0.20 -3.65
CA LEU A 107 -7.70 1.29 -2.91
C LEU A 107 -8.83 1.98 -3.68
N ALA A 108 -8.69 2.19 -4.98
CA ALA A 108 -9.66 2.93 -5.79
C ALA A 108 -11.10 2.36 -5.71
N PRO A 109 -11.35 1.03 -5.84
CA PRO A 109 -12.69 0.49 -5.68
C PRO A 109 -13.22 0.59 -4.24
N LEU A 110 -12.35 0.44 -3.23
CA LEU A 110 -12.75 0.57 -1.82
C LEU A 110 -13.16 2.00 -1.47
N LEU A 111 -12.38 2.99 -1.93
CA LEU A 111 -12.67 4.41 -1.73
C LEU A 111 -13.92 4.84 -2.50
N SER A 112 -14.11 4.33 -3.72
CA SER A 112 -15.32 4.53 -4.51
C SER A 112 -16.59 4.09 -3.75
N LEU A 113 -16.58 2.88 -3.17
CA LEU A 113 -17.67 2.40 -2.33
C LEU A 113 -17.86 3.27 -1.08
N LEU A 114 -16.76 3.59 -0.38
CA LEU A 114 -16.81 4.42 0.82
C LEU A 114 -17.43 5.78 0.56
N PHE A 115 -17.02 6.47 -0.52
CA PHE A 115 -17.56 7.78 -0.90
C PHE A 115 -19.05 7.69 -1.25
N SER A 116 -19.46 6.63 -1.94
CA SER A 116 -20.86 6.40 -2.29
C SER A 116 -21.73 6.26 -1.04
N ILE A 117 -21.29 5.44 -0.06
CA ILE A 117 -21.99 5.27 1.22
C ILE A 117 -22.02 6.59 2.01
N CYS A 118 -20.89 7.28 2.10
CA CYS A 118 -20.79 8.56 2.82
C CYS A 118 -21.76 9.60 2.24
N TYR A 119 -21.80 9.72 0.92
CA TYR A 119 -22.68 10.65 0.23
C TYR A 119 -24.15 10.29 0.47
N GLN A 120 -24.52 9.02 0.27
CA GLN A 120 -25.90 8.57 0.39
C GLN A 120 -26.46 8.72 1.81
N TRP A 121 -25.62 8.53 2.83
CA TRP A 121 -26.04 8.65 4.23
C TRP A 121 -25.85 10.05 4.81
N SER A 122 -25.38 11.01 4.00
CA SER A 122 -24.92 12.32 4.50
C SER A 122 -23.98 12.17 5.71
N TYR A 123 -23.13 11.14 5.66
CA TYR A 123 -22.27 10.73 6.76
C TYR A 123 -20.80 11.02 6.43
N THR A 124 -20.10 11.64 7.37
CA THR A 124 -18.65 11.87 7.28
C THR A 124 -17.95 11.10 8.39
N PRO A 125 -17.00 10.20 8.11
CA PRO A 125 -16.26 9.49 9.16
C PRO A 125 -15.67 10.44 10.21
N SER A 126 -15.78 10.10 11.50
CA SER A 126 -15.28 10.93 12.61
C SER A 126 -13.78 11.21 12.50
N LEU A 127 -12.99 10.22 12.05
CA LEU A 127 -11.56 10.35 11.80
C LEU A 127 -11.22 11.43 10.77
N TRP A 128 -12.10 11.70 9.79
CA TRP A 128 -11.89 12.77 8.81
C TRP A 128 -12.18 14.16 9.37
N ARG A 129 -12.88 14.24 10.51
CA ARG A 129 -13.19 15.49 11.22
C ARG A 129 -12.11 15.88 12.23
N GLN A 130 -11.08 15.04 12.39
CA GLN A 130 -9.96 15.26 13.30
C GLN A 130 -8.70 15.62 12.52
N ALA A 131 -7.92 16.57 13.03
CA ALA A 131 -6.68 17.00 12.40
C ALA A 131 -5.54 17.07 13.44
N GLN A 132 -4.34 16.68 13.01
CA GLN A 132 -3.13 16.89 13.81
C GLN A 132 -2.55 18.26 13.49
N VAL A 133 -2.44 19.11 14.51
CA VAL A 133 -1.87 20.45 14.37
C VAL A 133 -0.38 20.41 14.73
N VAL A 134 0.47 20.77 13.76
CA VAL A 134 1.92 20.90 13.96
C VAL A 134 2.32 22.34 13.66
N PRO A 135 2.82 23.12 14.64
CA PRO A 135 3.27 24.48 14.41
C PRO A 135 4.44 24.52 13.41
N ILE A 136 4.34 25.36 12.38
CA ILE A 136 5.43 25.60 11.41
C ILE A 136 5.83 27.06 11.50
N HIS A 137 7.08 27.30 11.90
CA HIS A 137 7.64 28.65 11.99
C HIS A 137 7.91 29.19 10.58
N LYS A 138 7.25 30.31 10.22
CA LYS A 138 7.56 31.06 9.00
C LYS A 138 8.93 31.71 9.19
N LYS A 139 9.84 31.56 8.23
CA LYS A 139 11.10 32.30 8.25
C LYS A 139 10.80 33.79 8.04
N ALA A 140 11.32 34.65 8.93
CA ALA A 140 11.36 36.08 8.68
C ALA A 140 12.29 36.35 7.48
N LEU A 141 11.83 37.18 6.54
CA LEU A 141 12.61 37.67 5.41
C LEU A 141 13.62 38.71 5.89
#